data_AF-A0A7V5G0R8-F1
#
_entry.id   AF-A0A7V5G0R8-F1
#
_cell.length_a   1.000
_cell.length_b   1.000
_cell.length_c   1.000
_cell.angle_alpha   90.00
_cell.angle_beta   90.00
_cell.angle_gamma   90.00
#
_symmetry.space_group_name_H-M   'P 1'
#
loop_
_entity.id
_entity.type
_entity.pdbx_description
1 polymer ?
#
loop_
_entity_poly.entity_id
_entity_poly.type
_entity_poly.pdbx_seq_one_letter_code
_entity_poly.pdbx_strand_id
1 'polypeptide(L)'
;MNGFIKRTLLTTLLTTSLLISDGEDIGISVSNAPALQENGGSTNFTIQLTEEADWCDEVEVNYYTQNNSAQAGSDYVSKSGSETFYGACLFPPRFASPTSKTISVNIVDDTTHEST
;
A
#
# COMPACT_ATOMS: atom_id res chain seq x y z
N MET A 1 14.35 28.93 5.45
CA MET A 1 15.19 27.75 5.71
C MET A 1 14.25 26.56 5.61
N ASN A 2 14.40 25.76 4.55
CA ASN A 2 13.49 24.65 4.25
C ASN A 2 13.73 23.56 5.30
N GLY A 3 12.69 23.22 6.07
CA GLY A 3 12.81 22.34 7.21
C GLY A 3 13.13 20.91 6.82
N PHE A 4 14.02 20.29 7.60
CA PHE A 4 14.23 18.85 7.53
C PHE A 4 13.06 18.16 8.23
N ILE A 5 12.62 17.08 7.61
CA ILE A 5 11.30 16.45 7.77
C ILE A 5 11.34 15.44 8.91
N LYS A 6 10.19 15.23 9.59
CA LYS A 6 9.94 13.98 10.32
C LYS A 6 10.44 12.80 9.50
N ARG A 7 11.02 11.79 10.14
CA ARG A 7 11.13 10.46 9.51
C ARG A 7 9.69 10.00 9.23
N THR A 8 9.22 10.25 8.01
CA THR A 8 7.85 10.02 7.55
C THR A 8 7.60 8.53 7.57
N LEU A 9 6.98 8.03 8.64
CA LEU A 9 6.46 6.67 8.65
C LEU A 9 4.95 6.79 8.60
N LEU A 10 4.41 7.01 7.41
CA LEU A 10 3.02 6.67 7.15
C LEU A 10 2.94 5.14 7.12
N THR A 11 2.14 4.55 8.00
CA THR A 11 1.93 3.10 8.01
C THR A 11 0.66 2.83 7.22
N THR A 12 0.78 2.05 6.15
CA THR A 12 -0.37 1.44 5.48
C THR A 12 -0.63 0.11 6.15
N LEU A 13 -1.83 -0.11 6.66
CA LEU A 13 -2.25 -1.39 7.21
C LEU A 13 -3.02 -2.17 6.15
N LEU A 14 -2.78 -3.47 6.11
CA LEU A 14 -3.48 -4.40 5.25
C LEU A 14 -4.32 -5.35 6.12
N THR A 15 -5.56 -5.55 5.72
CA THR A 15 -6.39 -6.65 6.25
C THR A 15 -6.77 -7.53 5.08
N THR A 16 -6.48 -8.82 5.23
CA THR A 16 -6.64 -9.82 4.17
C THR A 16 -7.84 -10.68 4.52
N SER A 17 -8.71 -10.94 3.54
CA SER A 17 -9.63 -12.07 3.60
C SER A 17 -9.01 -13.16 2.73
N LEU A 18 -8.23 -14.05 3.34
CA LEU A 18 -7.57 -15.13 2.63
C LEU A 18 -8.44 -16.39 2.72
N LEU A 19 -8.87 -16.90 1.56
CA LEU A 19 -9.39 -18.25 1.39
C LEU A 19 -8.48 -18.91 0.36
N ILE A 20 -7.70 -19.90 0.77
CA ILE A 20 -6.93 -20.73 -0.18
C ILE A 20 -7.26 -22.19 0.13
N SER A 21 -7.53 -22.95 -0.93
CA SER A 21 -8.14 -24.29 -0.88
C SER A 21 -7.12 -25.44 -1.02
N ASP A 22 -5.82 -25.17 -0.96
CA ASP A 22 -4.76 -26.14 -1.29
C ASP A 22 -3.57 -26.17 -0.32
N GLY A 23 -3.50 -25.28 0.68
CA GLY A 23 -2.64 -25.46 1.85
C GLY A 23 -1.30 -24.73 1.84
N GLU A 24 -0.99 -23.96 0.79
CA GLU A 24 0.03 -22.91 0.81
C GLU A 24 -0.62 -21.56 1.18
N ASP A 25 -0.06 -20.84 2.15
CA ASP A 25 -0.53 -19.51 2.55
C ASP A 25 0.10 -18.42 1.65
N ILE A 26 -0.71 -17.71 0.86
CA ILE A 26 -0.27 -16.52 0.12
C ILE A 26 0.09 -15.42 1.12
N GLY A 27 1.39 -15.13 1.23
CA GLY A 27 1.91 -14.03 2.01
C GLY A 27 1.61 -12.69 1.35
N ILE A 28 1.21 -11.70 2.16
CA ILE A 28 0.93 -10.35 1.71
C ILE A 28 1.81 -9.38 2.50
N SER A 29 2.50 -8.49 1.80
CA SER A 29 3.34 -7.46 2.40
C SER A 29 3.07 -6.08 1.78
N VAL A 30 3.35 -5.03 2.55
CA VAL A 30 3.33 -3.65 2.07
C VAL A 30 4.70 -3.03 2.27
N SER A 31 5.17 -2.26 1.29
CA SER A 31 6.41 -1.52 1.41
C SER A 31 6.32 -0.48 2.51
N ASN A 32 7.45 -0.17 3.15
CA ASN A 32 7.53 1.02 4.00
C ASN A 32 7.35 2.29 3.16
N ALA A 33 6.88 3.36 3.81
CA ALA A 33 6.88 4.68 3.20
C ALA A 33 8.34 5.08 2.86
N PRO A 34 8.65 5.49 1.61
CA PRO A 34 9.93 6.09 1.32
C PRO A 34 10.09 7.42 2.06
N ALA A 35 11.34 7.78 2.38
CA ALA A 35 11.65 9.11 2.88
C ALA A 35 11.45 10.12 1.73
N LEU A 36 10.51 11.07 1.91
CA LEU A 36 10.10 12.01 0.87
C LEU A 36 10.05 13.43 1.42
N GLN A 37 10.17 14.40 0.52
CA GLN A 37 9.88 15.80 0.83
C GLN A 37 8.39 16.08 0.85
N GLU A 38 7.92 17.01 1.69
CA GLU A 38 6.50 17.45 1.73
C GLU A 38 6.06 18.06 0.40
N ASN A 39 6.96 18.79 -0.28
CA ASN A 39 6.83 19.22 -1.67
C ASN A 39 6.91 18.05 -2.70
N GLY A 40 6.99 16.80 -2.25
CA GLY A 40 6.99 15.61 -3.10
C GLY A 40 5.62 15.29 -3.70
N GLY A 41 4.54 15.93 -3.21
CA GLY A 41 3.17 15.83 -3.70
C GLY A 41 2.47 14.50 -3.38
N SER A 42 3.13 13.36 -3.62
CA SER A 42 2.60 12.04 -3.26
C SER A 42 3.70 11.03 -2.92
N THR A 43 3.34 10.06 -2.10
CA THR A 43 4.14 8.87 -1.79
C THR A 43 3.48 7.63 -2.36
N ASN A 44 4.28 6.62 -2.69
CA ASN A 44 3.80 5.36 -3.23
C ASN A 44 4.09 4.21 -2.26
N PHE A 45 3.10 3.36 -2.05
CA PHE A 45 3.19 2.10 -1.32
C PHE A 45 2.96 0.94 -2.28
N THR A 46 3.77 -0.09 -2.18
CA THR A 46 3.60 -1.30 -2.97
C THR A 46 3.02 -2.39 -2.10
N ILE A 47 1.84 -2.90 -2.47
CA ILE A 47 1.33 -4.19 -1.99
C ILE A 47 1.98 -5.28 -2.84
N GLN A 48 2.57 -6.28 -2.19
CA GLN A 48 3.26 -7.39 -2.83
C GLN A 48 2.74 -8.72 -2.29
N LEU A 49 2.38 -9.63 -3.20
CA LEU A 49 2.15 -11.05 -2.90
C LEU A 49 3.48 -11.81 -2.92
N THR A 50 3.67 -12.76 -2.01
CA THR A 50 4.90 -13.57 -1.96
C THR A 50 4.96 -14.65 -3.03
N GLU A 51 3.82 -15.02 -3.60
CA GLU A 51 3.69 -16.13 -4.55
C GLU A 51 3.26 -15.65 -5.95
N GLU A 52 3.67 -16.41 -6.97
CA GLU A 52 3.21 -16.19 -8.34
C GLU A 52 1.76 -16.64 -8.50
N ALA A 53 1.01 -16.00 -9.38
CA ALA A 53 -0.44 -16.18 -9.49
C ALA A 53 -0.86 -17.49 -10.19
N ASP A 54 -0.53 -18.63 -9.58
CA ASP A 54 -0.88 -19.99 -10.03
C ASP A 54 -2.25 -20.48 -9.52
N TRP A 55 -2.93 -19.67 -8.70
CA TRP A 55 -4.30 -19.91 -8.25
C TRP A 55 -5.36 -19.46 -9.26
N CYS A 56 -6.59 -19.99 -9.15
CA CYS A 56 -7.74 -19.56 -9.96
C CYS A 56 -8.69 -18.61 -9.19
N ASP A 57 -8.44 -18.35 -7.91
CA ASP A 57 -9.28 -17.45 -7.09
C ASP A 57 -8.83 -15.97 -7.18
N GLU A 58 -9.57 -15.11 -6.48
CA GLU A 58 -9.26 -13.69 -6.35
C GLU A 58 -8.78 -13.39 -4.94
N VAL A 59 -7.67 -12.67 -4.83
CA VAL A 59 -7.16 -12.19 -3.54
C VAL A 59 -7.50 -10.71 -3.44
N GLU A 60 -8.47 -10.39 -2.58
CA GLU A 60 -8.80 -9.01 -2.25
C GLU A 60 -8.01 -8.53 -1.04
N VAL A 61 -7.27 -7.44 -1.22
CA VAL A 61 -6.46 -6.82 -0.17
C VAL A 61 -7.04 -5.46 0.16
N ASN A 62 -7.68 -5.37 1.33
CA ASN A 62 -8.16 -4.10 1.86
C ASN A 62 -7.02 -3.35 2.53
N TYR A 63 -6.95 -2.04 2.28
CA TYR A 63 -5.91 -1.17 2.83
C TYR A 63 -6.48 0.13 3.38
N TYR A 64 -5.80 0.68 4.38
CA TYR A 64 -6.00 2.04 4.84
C TYR A 64 -4.72 2.64 5.42
N THR A 65 -4.61 3.96 5.31
CA THR A 65 -3.56 4.75 5.93
C THR A 65 -3.82 4.94 7.43
N GLN A 66 -2.78 4.84 8.25
CA GLN A 66 -2.84 5.09 9.68
C GLN A 66 -1.83 6.16 10.12
N ASN A 67 -2.25 6.99 11.08
CA ASN A 67 -1.37 7.96 11.72
C ASN A 67 -0.26 7.27 12.52
N ASN A 68 0.95 7.80 12.46
CA ASN A 68 2.07 7.41 13.30
C ASN A 68 2.87 8.67 13.64
N SER A 69 4.05 8.89 13.02
CA SER A 69 4.74 10.19 13.13
C SER A 69 4.05 11.28 12.29
N ALA A 70 3.52 10.91 11.12
CA ALA A 70 2.69 11.76 10.27
C ALA A 70 1.21 11.63 10.65
N GLN A 71 0.47 12.73 10.59
CA GLN A 71 -0.96 12.83 10.90
C GLN A 71 -1.78 13.15 9.65
N ALA A 72 -2.91 12.45 9.49
CA ALA A 72 -3.83 12.72 8.41
C ALA A 72 -4.41 14.15 8.51
N GLY A 73 -4.50 14.84 7.37
CA GLY A 73 -5.02 16.19 7.25
C GLY A 73 -3.98 17.29 7.39
N SER A 74 -2.89 17.06 8.13
CA SER A 74 -1.73 17.98 8.20
C SER A 74 -0.58 17.52 7.33
N ASP A 75 -0.18 16.24 7.43
CA ASP A 75 1.01 15.72 6.74
C ASP A 75 0.65 14.94 5.46
N TYR A 76 -0.51 14.29 5.46
CA TYR A 76 -0.97 13.49 4.32
C TYR A 76 -2.49 13.42 4.23
N VAL A 77 -3.01 13.08 3.06
CA VAL A 77 -4.45 12.85 2.87
C VAL A 77 -4.77 11.38 3.18
N SER A 78 -5.63 11.13 4.16
CA SER A 78 -6.05 9.76 4.51
C SER A 78 -6.64 9.04 3.30
N LYS A 79 -6.23 7.79 3.08
CA LYS A 79 -6.69 6.97 1.96
C LYS A 79 -7.02 5.56 2.44
N SER A 80 -8.08 4.99 1.88
CA SER A 80 -8.45 3.59 2.05
C SER A 80 -9.03 3.05 0.74
N GLY A 81 -9.06 1.72 0.60
CA GLY A 81 -9.58 1.05 -0.59
C GLY A 81 -9.29 -0.44 -0.57
N SER A 82 -9.50 -1.10 -1.71
CA SER A 82 -9.10 -2.48 -1.91
C SER A 82 -8.37 -2.66 -3.24
N GLU A 83 -7.46 -3.62 -3.27
CA GLU A 83 -6.77 -4.06 -4.47
C GLU A 83 -7.02 -5.56 -4.69
N THR A 84 -7.53 -5.91 -5.86
CA THR A 84 -7.80 -7.30 -6.24
C THR A 84 -6.68 -7.85 -7.11
N PHE A 85 -6.07 -8.94 -6.68
CA PHE A 85 -5.13 -9.74 -7.45
C PHE A 85 -5.84 -10.95 -8.05
N TYR A 86 -5.82 -11.02 -9.37
CA TYR A 86 -6.38 -12.14 -10.11
C TYR A 86 -5.30 -13.19 -10.33
N GLY A 87 -5.59 -14.44 -9.97
CA GLY A 87 -4.77 -15.58 -10.39
C GLY A 87 -5.05 -16.00 -11.83
N ALA A 88 -4.12 -16.75 -12.43
CA ALA A 88 -4.28 -17.31 -13.77
C ALA A 88 -5.23 -18.50 -13.76
N CYS A 89 -6.31 -18.43 -14.53
CA CYS A 89 -7.25 -19.52 -14.67
C CYS A 89 -7.43 -19.92 -16.13
N LEU A 90 -7.55 -21.22 -16.38
CA LEU A 90 -7.76 -21.76 -17.73
C LEU A 90 -9.24 -21.81 -18.12
N PHE A 91 -10.18 -21.89 -17.16
CA PHE A 91 -11.61 -21.97 -17.46
C PHE A 91 -12.51 -21.42 -16.33
N PRO A 92 -13.24 -20.30 -16.54
CA PRO A 92 -13.12 -19.39 -17.68
C PRO A 92 -11.70 -18.78 -17.75
N PRO A 93 -11.18 -18.51 -18.95
CA PRO A 93 -9.82 -18.02 -19.09
C PRO A 93 -9.67 -16.63 -18.48
N ARG A 94 -8.72 -16.49 -17.56
CA ARG A 94 -8.33 -15.20 -16.95
C ARG A 94 -6.82 -15.14 -16.82
N PHE A 95 -6.24 -14.01 -17.23
CA PHE A 95 -4.82 -13.76 -17.07
C PHE A 95 -4.51 -13.29 -15.65
N ALA A 96 -3.39 -13.75 -15.11
CA ALA A 96 -2.87 -13.28 -13.84
C ALA A 96 -2.65 -11.77 -13.85
N SER A 97 -2.93 -11.14 -12.71
CA SER A 97 -2.45 -9.79 -12.42
C SER A 97 -0.98 -9.81 -12.02
N PRO A 98 -0.26 -8.67 -12.16
CA PRO A 98 1.01 -8.50 -11.48
C PRO A 98 0.86 -8.78 -9.99
N THR A 99 1.86 -9.43 -9.40
CA THR A 99 1.92 -9.72 -7.95
C THR A 99 2.23 -8.48 -7.11
N SER A 100 2.43 -7.33 -7.76
CA SER A 100 2.63 -6.04 -7.14
C SER A 100 1.61 -5.01 -7.62
N LYS A 101 1.09 -4.23 -6.67
CA LYS A 101 0.21 -3.08 -6.96
C LYS A 101 0.63 -1.88 -6.15
N THR A 102 0.55 -0.72 -6.78
CA THR A 102 1.00 0.55 -6.18
C THR A 102 -0.19 1.41 -5.75
N ILE A 103 -0.18 1.82 -4.51
CA ILE A 103 -1.11 2.79 -3.93
C ILE A 103 -0.37 4.12 -3.77
N SER A 104 -0.88 5.15 -4.45
CA SER A 104 -0.41 6.51 -4.25
C SER A 104 -1.21 7.21 -3.14
N VAL A 105 -0.52 7.85 -2.20
CA VAL A 105 -1.09 8.66 -1.12
C VAL A 105 -0.56 10.08 -1.25
N ASN A 106 -1.46 11.06 -1.25
CA ASN A 106 -1.06 12.46 -1.38
C ASN A 106 -0.43 12.96 -0.07
N ILE A 107 0.67 13.71 -0.21
CA ILE A 107 1.34 14.41 0.87
C ILE A 107 0.85 15.86 0.87
N VAL A 108 0.60 16.39 2.06
CA VAL A 108 0.21 17.80 2.22
C VAL A 108 1.49 18.61 2.37
N ASP A 109 1.70 19.55 1.45
CA ASP A 109 2.78 20.53 1.54
C ASP A 109 2.28 21.69 2.42
N ASP A 110 2.87 21.86 3.59
CA ASP A 110 2.52 22.95 4.49
C ASP A 110 3.73 23.84 4.81
N THR A 111 3.47 24.97 5.46
CA THR A 111 4.51 25.97 5.75
C THR A 111 5.10 25.84 7.15
N THR A 112 4.71 24.82 7.91
CA THR A 112 5.12 24.64 9.28
C THR A 112 6.45 23.90 9.33
N HIS A 113 7.44 24.56 9.94
CA HIS A 113 8.73 23.91 10.17
C HIS A 113 8.60 23.00 11.38
N GLU A 114 8.48 21.70 11.13
CA GLU A 114 8.53 20.70 12.18
C GLU A 114 10.00 20.33 12.47
N SER A 115 10.47 20.60 13.69
CA SER A 115 11.84 20.25 14.10
C SER A 115 11.90 18.79 14.59
N THR A 116 13.05 18.16 14.33
CA THR A 116 13.38 16.74 14.53
C THR A 116 12.94 16.10 15.85
#